data_AF-A0A6B3G7C9-F1
#
_entry.id   AF-A0A6B3G7C9-F1
#
_cell.length_a   1.000
_cell.length_b   1.000
_cell.length_c   1.000
_cell.angle_alpha   90.00
_cell.angle_beta   90.00
_cell.angle_gamma   90.00
#
_symmetry.space_group_name_H-M   'P 1'
#
loop_
_entity.id
_entity.type
_entity.pdbx_description
1 polymer ?
#
loop_
_entity_poly.entity_id
_entity_poly.type
_entity_poly.pdbx_seq_one_letter_code
_entity_poly.pdbx_strand_id
1 'polypeptide(L)'
;VTVVTPVFDEGKLRFLVASRGHHAEIGGITPGSMPAFSRTIHEEGVLFDNWLLVRDGRLREEETRDLLASAPYPSRSPDTNLADLRA
;
A
#
# COMPACT_ATOMS: atom_id res chain seq x y z
N VAL A 1 4.52 4.05 1.00
CA VAL A 1 4.35 2.58 0.86
C VAL A 1 5.56 2.02 0.11
N THR A 2 5.96 0.78 0.39
CA THR A 2 7.05 0.11 -0.35
C THR A 2 6.46 -1.07 -1.13
N VAL A 3 6.65 -1.07 -2.44
CA VAL A 3 6.34 -2.21 -3.30
C VAL A 3 7.63 -2.99 -3.53
N VAL A 4 7.58 -4.31 -3.28
CA VAL A 4 8.72 -5.20 -3.49
C VAL A 4 8.40 -6.14 -4.64
N THR A 5 9.17 -6.04 -5.72
CA THR A 5 9.00 -6.85 -6.92
C THR A 5 10.14 -7.86 -7.03
N PRO A 6 9.85 -9.18 -7.02
CA PRO A 6 10.86 -10.19 -7.24
C PRO A 6 11.26 -10.27 -8.73
N VAL A 7 12.56 -10.34 -9.00
CA VAL A 7 13.09 -10.53 -10.35
C VAL A 7 13.60 -11.96 -10.49
N PHE A 8 13.01 -12.68 -11.43
CA PHE A 8 13.36 -14.05 -11.77
C PHE A 8 14.13 -14.10 -13.08
N ASP A 9 15.08 -15.02 -13.14
CA ASP A 9 15.77 -15.40 -14.37
C ASP A 9 15.97 -16.91 -14.35
N GLU A 10 15.61 -17.58 -15.44
CA GLU A 10 15.55 -19.04 -15.56
C GLU A 10 14.77 -19.73 -14.41
N GLY A 11 13.68 -19.11 -13.94
CA GLY A 11 12.86 -19.61 -12.85
C GLY A 11 13.49 -19.51 -11.45
N LYS A 12 14.67 -18.87 -11.33
CA LYS A 12 15.34 -18.63 -10.04
C LYS A 12 15.21 -17.17 -9.66
N LEU A 13 14.91 -16.91 -8.38
CA LEU A 13 14.95 -15.56 -7.83
C LEU A 13 16.40 -15.06 -7.87
N ARG A 14 16.63 -13.92 -8.52
CA ARG A 14 17.96 -13.29 -8.59
C ARG A 14 18.10 -12.18 -7.56
N PHE A 15 17.12 -11.29 -7.49
CA PHE A 15 17.10 -10.16 -6.58
C PHE A 15 15.69 -9.61 -6.38
N LEU A 16 15.56 -8.69 -5.43
CA LEU A 16 14.33 -7.94 -5.14
C LEU A 16 14.55 -6.47 -5.52
N VAL A 17 13.56 -5.87 -6.16
CA VAL A 17 13.51 -4.42 -6.41
C VAL A 17 12.51 -3.82 -5.43
N ALA A 18 12.93 -2.80 -4.69
CA ALA A 18 12.08 -2.09 -3.74
C ALA A 18 11.83 -0.66 -4.23
N SER A 19 10.59 -0.36 -4.58
CA SER A 19 10.14 1.00 -4.94
C SER A 19 9.37 1.60 -3.76
N ARG A 20 9.82 2.74 -3.25
CA ARG A 20 9.20 3.42 -2.11
C ARG A 20 8.63 4.78 -2.52
N GLY A 21 7.32 4.92 -2.42
CA GLY A 21 6.59 6.17 -2.65
C GLY A 21 6.13 6.82 -1.34
N HIS A 22 6.11 8.15 -1.31
CA HIS A 22 5.40 8.91 -0.27
C HIS A 22 3.91 8.98 -0.64
N HIS A 23 3.04 8.53 0.26
CA HIS A 23 1.60 8.70 0.12
C HIS A 23 1.19 9.77 1.13
N ALA A 24 0.77 10.94 0.63
CA ALA A 24 0.43 12.09 1.48
C ALA A 24 -0.79 11.82 2.39
N GLU A 25 -1.57 10.80 2.03
CA GLU A 25 -2.76 10.32 2.71
C GLU A 25 -2.78 8.79 2.57
N ILE A 26 -3.01 8.06 3.66
CA ILE A 26 -3.25 6.61 3.64
C ILE A 26 -4.31 6.20 4.68
N GLY A 27 -5.12 7.16 5.13
CA GLY A 27 -6.06 7.04 6.23
C GLY A 27 -5.55 7.64 7.54
N GLY A 28 -5.95 7.04 8.65
CA GLY A 28 -5.54 7.43 10.01
C GLY A 28 -6.55 8.34 10.72
N ILE A 29 -6.32 8.61 12.00
CA ILE A 29 -7.27 9.37 12.85
C ILE A 29 -7.46 10.84 12.43
N THR A 30 -6.48 11.41 11.71
CA THR A 30 -6.48 12.81 11.25
C THR A 30 -6.05 12.87 9.79
N PRO A 31 -6.59 13.80 8.96
CA PRO A 31 -6.09 14.02 7.60
C PRO A 31 -4.60 14.39 7.57
N GLY A 32 -3.88 13.86 6.57
CA GLY A 32 -2.45 14.08 6.37
C GLY A 32 -1.62 12.81 6.61
N SER A 33 -0.28 12.93 6.52
CA SER A 33 0.62 11.77 6.55
C SER A 33 1.14 11.39 7.94
N MET A 34 1.04 12.29 8.93
CA MET A 34 1.57 12.10 10.27
C MET A 34 0.57 12.57 11.33
N PRO A 35 -0.43 11.74 11.71
CA PRO A 35 -1.39 12.08 12.75
C PRO A 35 -0.69 12.17 14.12
N ALA A 36 -0.54 13.41 14.62
CA ALA A 36 0.25 13.74 15.82
C ALA A 36 -0.26 13.13 17.14
N PHE A 37 -1.50 12.62 17.17
CA PHE A 37 -2.14 12.09 18.37
C PHE A 37 -2.27 10.56 18.38
N SER A 38 -1.68 9.88 17.39
CA SER A 38 -1.67 8.42 17.34
C SER A 38 -0.91 7.85 18.53
N ARG A 39 -1.48 6.81 19.13
CA ARG A 39 -0.92 6.03 20.24
C ARG A 39 -0.59 4.61 19.79
N THR A 40 -1.23 4.15 18.73
CA THR A 40 -0.97 2.84 18.12
C THR A 40 -0.80 2.98 16.61
N ILE A 41 -0.06 2.06 16.01
CA ILE A 41 0.16 2.06 14.55
C ILE A 41 -1.15 1.93 13.75
N HIS A 42 -2.19 1.33 14.33
CA HIS A 42 -3.49 1.21 13.69
C HIS A 42 -4.17 2.57 13.50
N GLU A 43 -3.86 3.56 14.33
CA GLU A 43 -4.39 4.93 14.22
C GLU A 43 -3.71 5.75 13.11
N GLU A 44 -2.61 5.25 12.54
CA GLU A 44 -1.86 5.92 11.47
C GLU A 44 -2.38 5.61 10.06
N GLY A 45 -3.38 4.74 9.94
CA GLY A 45 -4.11 4.48 8.69
C GLY A 45 -4.07 3.03 8.23
N VAL A 46 -4.19 2.84 6.91
CA VAL A 46 -4.24 1.51 6.30
C VAL A 46 -2.86 0.85 6.42
N LEU A 47 -2.84 -0.33 7.04
CA LEU A 47 -1.64 -1.15 7.17
C LEU A 47 -1.64 -2.25 6.10
N PHE A 48 -0.52 -2.36 5.38
CA PHE A 48 -0.28 -3.46 4.45
C PHE A 48 0.53 -4.54 5.16
N ASP A 49 -0.10 -5.64 5.53
CA ASP A 49 0.60 -6.84 6.01
C ASP A 49 0.89 -7.78 4.82
N ASN A 50 2.12 -7.70 4.31
CA ASN A 50 2.63 -8.54 3.20
C ASN A 50 1.62 -8.71 2.05
N TRP A 51 0.94 -7.62 1.69
CA TRP A 51 -0.15 -7.65 0.73
C TRP A 51 0.35 -8.01 -0.67
N LEU A 52 -0.19 -9.08 -1.24
CA LEU A 52 0.08 -9.46 -2.62
C LEU A 52 -0.60 -8.47 -3.57
N LEU A 53 0.18 -7.50 -4.08
CA LEU A 53 -0.33 -6.44 -4.94
C LEU A 53 -0.62 -6.94 -6.37
N VAL A 54 0.29 -7.74 -6.94
CA VAL A 54 0.19 -8.27 -8.31
C VAL A 54 0.26 -9.79 -8.28
N ARG A 55 -0.62 -10.45 -9.03
CA ARG A 55 -0.61 -11.91 -9.23
C ARG A 55 -0.74 -12.22 -10.70
N ASP A 56 0.14 -13.06 -11.23
CA ASP A 56 0.12 -13.52 -12.62
C ASP A 56 0.07 -12.36 -13.64
N GLY A 57 0.82 -11.28 -13.36
CA GLY A 57 0.84 -10.06 -14.18
C GLY A 57 -0.38 -9.14 -14.03
N ARG A 58 -1.39 -9.54 -13.24
CA ARG A 58 -2.59 -8.73 -12.96
C ARG A 58 -2.47 -7.99 -11.64
N LEU A 59 -2.64 -6.68 -11.68
CA LEU A 59 -2.80 -5.86 -10.48
C LEU A 59 -4.15 -6.19 -9.81
N ARG A 60 -4.13 -6.46 -8.50
CA ARG A 60 -5.32 -6.75 -7.69
C ARG A 60 -6.01 -5.46 -7.25
N GLU A 61 -6.48 -4.71 -8.24
CA GLU A 61 -6.96 -3.34 -8.05
C GLU A 61 -8.17 -3.24 -7.15
N GLU A 62 -9.20 -4.03 -7.43
CA GLU A 62 -10.44 -4.06 -6.63
C GLU A 62 -10.12 -4.47 -5.19
N GLU A 63 -9.33 -5.53 -5.03
CA GLU A 63 -8.97 -6.03 -3.70
C GLU A 63 -8.10 -5.03 -2.92
N THR A 64 -7.22 -4.29 -3.61
CA THR A 64 -6.37 -3.27 -2.99
C THR A 64 -7.20 -2.04 -2.63
N ARG A 65 -8.16 -1.67 -3.47
CA ARG A 65 -9.12 -0.58 -3.18
C ARG A 65 -9.98 -0.93 -1.96
N ASP A 66 -10.45 -2.16 -1.88
CA ASP A 66 -11.21 -2.66 -0.73
C ASP A 66 -10.37 -2.63 0.55
N LEU A 67 -9.11 -3.05 0.48
CA LEU A 67 -8.17 -2.94 1.61
C LEU A 67 -8.02 -1.48 2.09
N LEU A 68 -7.88 -0.54 1.16
CA LEU A 68 -7.76 0.88 1.45
C LEU A 68 -9.05 1.47 2.06
N ALA A 69 -10.22 0.97 1.65
CA ALA A 69 -11.52 1.48 2.06
C ALA A 69 -12.11 0.81 3.31
N SER A 70 -11.67 -0.40 3.67
CA SER A 70 -12.25 -1.21 4.76
C SER A 70 -11.45 -1.22 6.06
N ALA A 71 -10.27 -0.57 6.10
CA ALA A 71 -9.49 -0.45 7.33
C ALA A 71 -10.26 0.36 8.40
N PRO A 72 -9.95 0.17 9.71
CA PRO A 72 -10.59 0.95 10.79
C PRO A 72 -10.48 2.47 10.62
N TYR A 73 -9.36 2.93 10.06
CA TYR A 73 -9.15 4.32 9.66
C TYR A 73 -8.79 4.35 8.17
N PRO A 74 -9.80 4.26 7.29
CA PRO A 74 -9.60 4.01 5.87
C PRO A 74 -8.97 5.22 5.18
N SER A 75 -8.38 4.98 4.01
CA SER A 75 -7.94 6.09 3.16
C SER A 75 -9.11 6.97 2.77
N ARG A 76 -8.84 8.28 2.75
CA ARG A 76 -9.78 9.29 2.24
C ARG A 76 -9.69 9.48 0.74
N SER A 77 -8.65 8.94 0.08
CA SER A 77 -8.44 9.02 -1.37
C SER A 77 -7.88 7.70 -1.95
N PRO A 78 -8.62 6.59 -1.85
CA PRO A 78 -8.15 5.27 -2.27
C PRO A 78 -7.79 5.20 -3.77
N ASP A 79 -8.48 5.97 -4.61
CA ASP A 79 -8.19 6.01 -6.05
C ASP A 79 -6.85 6.71 -6.34
N THR A 80 -6.49 7.74 -5.57
CA THR A 80 -5.14 8.35 -5.64
C THR A 80 -4.09 7.37 -5.16
N ASN A 81 -4.31 6.69 -4.04
CA ASN A 81 -3.36 5.69 -3.57
C ASN A 81 -3.14 4.56 -4.59
N LEU A 82 -4.19 4.13 -5.28
CA LEU A 82 -4.09 3.12 -6.33
C LEU A 82 -3.30 3.65 -7.53
N ALA A 83 -3.50 4.91 -7.91
CA ALA A 83 -2.71 5.55 -8.96
C ALA A 83 -1.22 5.61 -8.59
N ASP A 84 -0.89 5.97 -7.34
CA ASP A 84 0.50 5.99 -6.84
C ASP A 84 1.14 4.59 -6.85
N LEU A 85 0.36 3.52 -6.60
CA LEU A 85 0.83 2.13 -6.65
C LEU A 85 1.06 1.61 -8.08
N ARG A 86 0.47 2.26 -9.10
CA ARG A 86 0.67 1.92 -10.52
C ARG A 86 1.90 2.62 -11.13
N ALA A 87 2.41 3.67 -10.49
CA ALA A 87 3.54 4.46 -10.98
C ALA A 87 4.88 3.73 -10.84
#